data_AF-A0A9X3PTQ9-F1
#
_entry.id   AF-A0A9X3PTQ9-F1
#
_cell.length_a   1.000
_cell.length_b   1.000
_cell.length_c   1.000
_cell.angle_alpha   90.00
_cell.angle_beta   90.00
_cell.angle_gamma   90.00
#
_symmetry.space_group_name_H-M   'P 1'
#
loop_
_entity.id
_entity.type
_entity.pdbx_description
1 polymer ?
#
loop_
_entity_poly.entity_id
_entity_poly.type
_entity_poly.pdbx_seq_one_letter_code
_entity_poly.pdbx_strand_id
1 'polypeptide(L)'
;MTRQTMSIFAILALGWAAVLLPPLEANAQSLSDYTAYPEFLSSTSDNVPPNILILLDNSQTMNSKAHQSAFDPNKTYVGLFDGTDCYKVGANLVFVPDPDATQTKPCTAAYPWDGNLLNWATMRRIDIVKWALVGGKCSSSRKSTPPFHECAGAYLEGQGQSESMFGSNLNFTQSISNADAQGRVPSPPAGTVYFHVIGTDSSLYGKFCLSGLLGKPANSSSCTAHGGTVHEIRVQPPANPADDGGIVQAIGKKGRFGLMEYNDPAFTGPSDGGRVIDHVDWKLNGDLGTLIDHIETAIPQAQGAQMAESLYEAARYYAQIPPAYDVNDYKDDDINFEPYWFSVNWTSPAQYVPCCKAFVLLLTDGEPTQDQNIPVALRDYAHAVHGAHC
;
A
#
# COMPACT_ATOMS: atom_id res chain seq x y z
N MET A 1 77.43 -35.26 -45.90
CA MET A 1 77.80 -33.89 -45.50
C MET A 1 76.51 -33.13 -45.20
N THR A 2 76.08 -33.13 -43.92
CA THR A 2 76.31 -32.05 -42.91
C THR A 2 75.17 -31.03 -42.97
N ARG A 3 74.01 -31.21 -42.31
CA ARG A 3 73.76 -31.29 -40.85
C ARG A 3 74.17 -30.03 -40.05
N GLN A 4 74.19 -28.87 -40.70
CA GLN A 4 74.49 -27.58 -40.03
C GLN A 4 73.50 -26.42 -40.30
N THR A 5 72.40 -26.63 -41.04
CA THR A 5 71.42 -25.55 -41.33
C THR A 5 70.10 -25.64 -40.55
N MET A 6 69.88 -26.68 -39.74
CA MET A 6 68.65 -26.86 -38.94
C MET A 6 68.70 -26.31 -37.51
N SER A 7 69.86 -25.83 -37.03
CA SER A 7 70.00 -25.39 -35.63
C SER A 7 69.74 -23.90 -35.40
N ILE A 8 69.66 -23.07 -36.44
CA ILE A 8 69.44 -21.61 -36.28
C ILE A 8 67.94 -21.26 -36.33
N PHE A 9 67.12 -22.01 -37.07
CA PHE A 9 65.65 -21.80 -37.10
C PHE A 9 64.94 -22.29 -35.83
N ALA A 10 65.52 -23.25 -35.09
CA ALA A 10 64.92 -23.77 -33.86
C ALA A 10 65.06 -22.80 -32.67
N ILE A 11 66.10 -21.95 -32.63
CA ILE A 11 66.36 -21.05 -31.49
C ILE A 11 65.53 -19.76 -31.62
N LEU A 12 65.24 -19.30 -32.84
CA LEU A 12 64.33 -18.16 -33.07
C LEU A 12 62.85 -18.51 -32.87
N ALA A 13 62.45 -19.77 -33.09
CA ALA A 13 61.09 -20.23 -32.84
C ALA A 13 60.77 -20.44 -31.34
N LEU A 14 61.77 -20.79 -30.53
CA LEU A 14 61.61 -20.96 -29.07
C LEU A 14 61.61 -19.64 -28.29
N GLY A 15 62.22 -18.56 -28.83
CA GLY A 15 62.19 -17.23 -28.23
C GLY A 15 60.83 -16.51 -28.39
N TRP A 16 60.08 -16.80 -29.45
CA TRP A 16 58.77 -16.19 -29.70
C TRP A 16 57.61 -16.89 -28.96
N ALA A 17 57.78 -18.15 -28.55
CA ALA A 17 56.76 -18.88 -27.79
C ALA A 17 56.70 -18.46 -26.31
N ALA A 18 57.73 -17.82 -25.78
CA ALA A 18 57.80 -17.40 -24.36
C ALA A 18 57.18 -16.00 -24.09
N VAL A 19 56.75 -15.27 -25.13
CA VAL A 19 56.20 -13.90 -25.00
C VAL A 19 54.67 -13.86 -25.21
N LEU A 20 54.03 -15.01 -25.46
CA LEU A 20 52.57 -15.13 -25.67
C LEU A 20 51.83 -15.91 -24.57
N LEU A 21 52.45 -16.14 -23.41
CA LEU A 21 51.71 -16.57 -22.23
C LEU A 21 51.13 -15.31 -21.57
N PRO A 22 49.79 -15.11 -21.56
CA PRO A 22 49.20 -14.09 -20.71
C PRO A 22 49.62 -14.35 -19.25
N PRO A 23 49.75 -13.32 -18.40
CA PRO A 23 49.98 -13.56 -16.98
C PRO A 23 48.90 -14.53 -16.47
N LEU A 24 49.31 -15.58 -15.74
CA LEU A 24 48.36 -16.32 -14.92
C LEU A 24 47.77 -15.30 -13.95
N GLU A 25 46.55 -14.87 -14.21
CA GLU A 25 45.79 -14.13 -13.21
C GLU A 25 45.53 -15.09 -12.06
N ALA A 26 46.30 -14.91 -10.99
CA ALA A 26 45.94 -15.43 -9.69
C ALA A 26 44.68 -14.66 -9.26
N ASN A 27 43.52 -15.16 -9.66
CA ASN A 27 42.26 -14.72 -9.07
C ASN A 27 42.37 -14.97 -7.57
N ALA A 28 42.19 -13.92 -6.77
CA ALA A 28 42.11 -14.06 -5.32
C ALA A 28 40.96 -15.01 -5.02
N GLN A 29 41.26 -16.16 -4.41
CA GLN A 29 40.22 -17.10 -4.06
C GLN A 29 39.34 -16.47 -2.98
N SER A 30 38.06 -16.44 -3.26
CA SER A 30 37.06 -15.88 -2.36
C SER A 30 36.48 -17.00 -1.50
N LEU A 31 35.83 -16.65 -0.38
CA LEU A 31 35.28 -17.64 0.54
C LEU A 31 34.34 -18.65 -0.17
N SER A 32 33.68 -18.24 -1.27
CA SER A 32 32.82 -19.11 -2.08
C SER A 32 33.56 -20.25 -2.81
N ASP A 33 34.87 -20.15 -3.02
CA ASP A 33 35.68 -21.19 -3.68
C ASP A 33 35.99 -22.38 -2.74
N TYR A 34 35.74 -22.21 -1.44
CA TYR A 34 36.04 -23.20 -0.39
C TYR A 34 34.84 -23.61 0.47
N THR A 35 33.66 -23.03 0.25
CA THR A 35 32.44 -23.39 0.98
C THR A 35 31.56 -24.29 0.13
N ALA A 36 31.45 -25.56 0.50
CA ALA A 36 30.39 -26.43 0.04
C ALA A 36 29.26 -26.42 1.08
N TYR A 37 28.19 -25.69 0.81
CA TYR A 37 26.98 -25.79 1.62
C TYR A 37 26.19 -27.03 1.14
N PRO A 38 25.64 -27.84 2.06
CA PRO A 38 24.75 -28.93 1.71
C PRO A 38 23.63 -28.43 0.77
N GLU A 39 23.15 -29.24 -0.17
CA GLU A 39 22.14 -28.82 -1.17
C GLU A 39 20.83 -28.29 -0.54
N PHE A 40 20.53 -28.65 0.71
CA PHE A 40 19.41 -28.10 1.48
C PHE A 40 19.68 -26.69 2.06
N LEU A 41 20.91 -26.19 1.96
CA LEU A 41 21.34 -24.86 2.41
C LEU A 41 21.90 -23.97 1.27
N SER A 42 22.36 -24.52 0.14
CA SER A 42 23.02 -23.72 -0.92
C SER A 42 22.12 -23.12 -1.99
N SER A 43 20.83 -23.50 -2.11
CA SER A 43 20.00 -23.02 -3.23
C SER A 43 18.54 -22.67 -2.88
N THR A 44 18.09 -22.92 -1.64
CA THR A 44 16.67 -22.75 -1.28
C THR A 44 16.43 -22.16 0.12
N SER A 45 17.27 -22.38 1.13
CA SER A 45 16.95 -21.89 2.49
C SER A 45 17.07 -20.37 2.69
N ASP A 46 17.87 -19.68 1.88
CA ASP A 46 18.06 -18.21 1.96
C ASP A 46 17.19 -17.42 0.97
N ASN A 47 16.44 -18.10 0.09
CA ASN A 47 15.72 -17.44 -1.01
C ASN A 47 14.33 -18.02 -1.29
N VAL A 48 13.70 -18.69 -0.33
CA VAL A 48 12.26 -19.01 -0.39
C VAL A 48 11.48 -17.74 -0.06
N PRO A 49 10.70 -17.19 -1.02
CA PRO A 49 9.89 -16.01 -0.80
C PRO A 49 8.89 -16.28 0.33
N PRO A 50 8.80 -15.40 1.35
CA PRO A 50 7.86 -15.58 2.44
C PRO A 50 6.44 -15.37 1.97
N ASN A 51 5.51 -16.03 2.65
CA ASN A 51 4.09 -15.75 2.54
C ASN A 51 3.75 -14.53 3.42
N ILE A 52 3.06 -13.56 2.86
CA ILE A 52 2.67 -12.32 3.52
C ILE A 52 1.16 -12.15 3.32
N LEU A 53 0.38 -12.35 4.37
CA LEU A 53 -1.05 -12.06 4.37
C LEU A 53 -1.26 -10.66 4.92
N ILE A 54 -1.79 -9.77 4.09
CA ILE A 54 -2.21 -8.44 4.51
C ILE A 54 -3.61 -8.57 5.08
N LEU A 55 -3.76 -8.35 6.40
CA LEU A 55 -5.05 -8.24 7.06
C LEU A 55 -5.43 -6.76 7.11
N LEU A 56 -6.28 -6.35 6.17
CA LEU A 56 -6.70 -4.97 5.97
C LEU A 56 -7.99 -4.70 6.74
N ASP A 57 -7.94 -3.70 7.63
CA ASP A 57 -9.11 -3.18 8.30
C ASP A 57 -10.01 -2.44 7.30
N ASN A 58 -11.18 -3.03 7.07
CA ASN A 58 -12.27 -2.48 6.28
C ASN A 58 -13.46 -2.12 7.17
N SER A 59 -13.24 -1.77 8.44
CA SER A 59 -14.31 -1.29 9.33
C SER A 59 -14.72 0.15 9.03
N GLN A 60 -15.94 0.53 9.37
CA GLN A 60 -16.46 1.88 9.09
C GLN A 60 -15.63 3.01 9.73
N THR A 61 -14.90 2.74 10.83
CA THR A 61 -14.05 3.74 11.50
C THR A 61 -12.88 4.21 10.62
N MET A 62 -12.47 3.40 9.64
CA MET A 62 -11.46 3.75 8.65
C MET A 62 -11.90 4.88 7.69
N ASN A 63 -13.19 5.24 7.67
CA ASN A 63 -13.69 6.42 6.96
C ASN A 63 -13.51 7.74 7.74
N SER A 64 -13.06 7.67 8.99
CA SER A 64 -12.77 8.84 9.80
C SER A 64 -11.52 9.57 9.30
N LYS A 65 -11.42 10.86 9.65
CA LYS A 65 -10.23 11.68 9.38
C LYS A 65 -8.95 10.98 9.88
N ALA A 66 -7.93 10.91 9.03
CA ALA A 66 -6.64 10.34 9.37
C ALA A 66 -5.93 11.16 10.45
N HIS A 67 -6.03 12.49 10.33
CA HIS A 67 -5.33 13.43 11.20
C HIS A 67 -6.32 14.06 12.18
N GLN A 68 -6.23 13.71 13.46
CA GLN A 68 -7.23 14.12 14.46
C GLN A 68 -6.86 15.36 15.26
N SER A 69 -5.56 15.67 15.35
CA SER A 69 -5.06 16.85 16.04
C SER A 69 -5.41 18.12 15.27
N ALA A 70 -5.37 19.27 15.97
CA ALA A 70 -5.38 20.57 15.32
C ALA A 70 -4.28 20.65 14.25
N PHE A 71 -4.52 21.46 13.22
CA PHE A 71 -3.53 21.73 12.19
C PHE A 71 -2.35 22.48 12.80
N ASP A 72 -1.15 21.99 12.55
CA ASP A 72 0.12 22.63 12.85
C ASP A 72 0.93 22.70 11.55
N PRO A 73 1.23 23.91 11.03
CA PRO A 73 1.98 24.05 9.79
C PRO A 73 3.42 23.50 9.87
N ASN A 74 3.94 23.24 11.07
CA ASN A 74 5.28 22.68 11.28
C ASN A 74 5.27 21.14 11.37
N LYS A 75 4.10 20.51 11.37
CA LYS A 75 3.95 19.06 11.38
C LYS A 75 3.72 18.56 9.95
N THR A 76 4.45 17.50 9.57
CA THR A 76 4.19 16.80 8.31
C THR A 76 3.00 15.87 8.46
N TYR A 77 2.03 16.00 7.57
CA TYR A 77 0.86 15.13 7.48
C TYR A 77 1.01 14.22 6.25
N VAL A 78 0.97 12.91 6.49
CA VAL A 78 1.00 11.91 5.41
C VAL A 78 -0.31 11.89 4.63
N GLY A 79 -0.25 11.58 3.35
CA GLY A 79 -1.41 11.51 2.46
C GLY A 79 -1.04 11.49 0.99
N LEU A 80 -2.04 11.67 0.13
CA LEU A 80 -1.89 11.63 -1.32
C LEU A 80 -1.09 12.81 -1.89
N PHE A 81 -1.10 13.96 -1.22
CA PHE A 81 -0.35 15.14 -1.65
C PHE A 81 1.08 15.07 -1.10
N ASP A 82 2.05 15.61 -1.85
CA ASP A 82 3.36 15.91 -1.28
C ASP A 82 3.21 17.11 -0.35
N GLY A 83 3.54 16.93 0.93
CA GLY A 83 3.42 17.97 1.95
C GLY A 83 4.36 19.17 1.71
N THR A 84 5.45 18.95 0.98
CA THR A 84 6.40 20.01 0.63
C THR A 84 5.92 20.83 -0.57
N ASP A 85 5.00 20.29 -1.37
CA ASP A 85 4.52 20.91 -2.60
C ASP A 85 3.31 21.85 -2.41
N CYS A 86 3.21 22.80 -3.33
CA CYS A 86 2.13 23.73 -3.54
C CYS A 86 1.40 23.37 -4.84
N TYR A 87 0.08 23.53 -4.84
CA TYR A 87 -0.77 23.04 -5.92
C TYR A 87 -1.67 24.16 -6.47
N LYS A 88 -2.08 23.98 -7.72
CA LYS A 88 -3.22 24.70 -8.30
C LYS A 88 -4.26 23.70 -8.76
N VAL A 89 -5.51 24.14 -8.83
CA VAL A 89 -6.58 23.34 -9.42
C VAL A 89 -6.53 23.54 -10.93
N GLY A 90 -6.21 22.47 -11.67
CA GLY A 90 -6.16 22.41 -13.12
C GLY A 90 -7.50 22.03 -13.74
N ALA A 91 -7.44 21.50 -14.97
CA ALA A 91 -8.62 20.97 -15.64
C ALA A 91 -9.24 19.80 -14.86
N ASN A 92 -10.55 19.62 -14.97
CA ASN A 92 -11.29 18.55 -14.28
C ASN A 92 -11.12 18.54 -12.75
N LEU A 93 -10.87 19.70 -12.13
CA LEU A 93 -10.70 19.89 -10.69
C LEU A 93 -9.52 19.11 -10.06
N VAL A 94 -8.52 18.74 -10.87
CA VAL A 94 -7.33 18.03 -10.41
C VAL A 94 -6.32 19.00 -9.82
N PHE A 95 -5.73 18.65 -8.68
CA PHE A 95 -4.57 19.34 -8.12
C PHE A 95 -3.30 19.02 -8.91
N VAL A 96 -2.69 20.05 -9.48
CA VAL A 96 -1.45 19.97 -10.24
C VAL A 96 -0.34 20.63 -9.41
N PRO A 97 0.78 19.92 -9.12
CA PRO A 97 1.87 20.47 -8.34
C PRO A 97 2.57 21.61 -9.09
N ASP A 98 3.21 22.49 -8.34
CA ASP A 98 4.14 23.48 -8.87
C ASP A 98 5.36 22.75 -9.48
N PRO A 99 5.70 22.97 -10.77
CA PRO A 99 6.86 22.33 -11.37
C PRO A 99 8.20 22.85 -10.83
N ASP A 100 8.22 23.93 -10.04
CA ASP A 100 9.44 24.42 -9.39
C ASP A 100 9.84 23.51 -8.22
N ALA A 101 11.11 23.10 -8.17
CA ALA A 101 11.65 22.25 -7.10
C ALA A 101 12.06 23.04 -5.83
N THR A 102 11.97 24.38 -5.85
CA THR A 102 12.46 25.26 -4.77
C THR A 102 11.34 26.00 -4.04
N GLN A 103 10.26 25.27 -3.76
CA GLN A 103 9.04 25.86 -3.23
C GLN A 103 9.24 26.40 -1.83
N THR A 104 8.72 27.60 -1.59
CA THR A 104 8.68 28.23 -0.27
C THR A 104 7.24 28.23 0.23
N LYS A 105 7.08 28.01 1.54
CA LYS A 105 5.81 28.10 2.25
C LYS A 105 5.78 29.43 3.01
N PRO A 106 4.65 30.17 3.07
CA PRO A 106 3.36 29.89 2.42
C PRO A 106 3.41 29.92 0.89
N CYS A 107 2.47 29.22 0.26
CA CYS A 107 2.42 29.05 -1.19
C CYS A 107 2.11 30.35 -1.94
N THR A 108 2.52 30.40 -3.22
CA THR A 108 2.32 31.58 -4.08
C THR A 108 0.89 31.67 -4.61
N ALA A 109 0.50 32.84 -5.12
CA ALA A 109 -0.81 33.01 -5.75
C ALA A 109 -1.02 32.17 -7.02
N ALA A 110 0.06 31.70 -7.66
CA ALA A 110 -0.02 30.84 -8.84
C ALA A 110 -0.34 29.38 -8.49
N TYR A 111 0.11 28.92 -7.32
CA TYR A 111 -0.12 27.58 -6.76
C TYR A 111 -0.58 27.71 -5.30
N PRO A 112 -1.81 28.23 -5.06
CA PRO A 112 -2.21 28.73 -3.74
C PRO A 112 -2.56 27.64 -2.72
N TRP A 113 -2.50 26.36 -3.09
CA TRP A 113 -2.87 25.24 -2.21
C TRP A 113 -1.67 24.59 -1.57
N ASP A 114 -1.67 24.47 -0.25
CA ASP A 114 -0.62 23.76 0.49
C ASP A 114 -0.92 22.26 0.57
N GLY A 115 -0.06 21.41 -0.01
CA GLY A 115 -0.20 19.96 0.04
C GLY A 115 -0.25 19.38 1.45
N ASN A 116 0.49 19.97 2.40
CA ASN A 116 0.48 19.51 3.79
C ASN A 116 -0.88 19.79 4.47
N LEU A 117 -1.46 20.94 4.16
CA LEU A 117 -2.81 21.28 4.62
C LEU A 117 -3.86 20.39 3.96
N LEU A 118 -3.73 20.09 2.66
CA LEU A 118 -4.65 19.19 1.95
C LEU A 118 -4.60 17.77 2.55
N ASN A 119 -3.42 17.24 2.84
CA ASN A 119 -3.27 15.96 3.53
C ASN A 119 -3.97 15.97 4.89
N TRP A 120 -3.69 16.98 5.72
CA TRP A 120 -4.36 17.12 7.01
C TRP A 120 -5.88 17.16 6.86
N ALA A 121 -6.38 18.03 5.96
CA ALA A 121 -7.78 18.39 5.86
C ALA A 121 -8.66 17.32 5.19
N THR A 122 -8.12 16.50 4.30
CA THR A 122 -8.94 15.69 3.37
C THR A 122 -8.74 14.17 3.49
N MET A 123 -7.66 13.70 4.11
CA MET A 123 -7.36 12.26 4.16
C MET A 123 -8.23 11.51 5.17
N ARG A 124 -8.78 10.37 4.75
CA ARG A 124 -9.31 9.33 5.64
C ARG A 124 -8.23 8.33 6.01
N ARG A 125 -8.44 7.56 7.09
CA ARG A 125 -7.53 6.48 7.50
C ARG A 125 -7.30 5.48 6.37
N ILE A 126 -8.36 5.11 5.63
CA ILE A 126 -8.25 4.19 4.48
C ILE A 126 -7.39 4.76 3.34
N ASP A 127 -7.43 6.08 3.09
CA ASP A 127 -6.60 6.71 2.06
C ASP A 127 -5.11 6.56 2.39
N ILE A 128 -4.75 6.69 3.68
CA ILE A 128 -3.38 6.50 4.15
C ILE A 128 -2.92 5.06 3.99
N VAL A 129 -3.77 4.07 4.29
CA VAL A 129 -3.41 2.67 4.15
C VAL A 129 -3.22 2.30 2.68
N LYS A 130 -4.11 2.74 1.79
CA LYS A 130 -3.95 2.56 0.34
C LYS A 130 -2.69 3.25 -0.18
N TRP A 131 -2.40 4.45 0.31
CA TRP A 131 -1.16 5.16 0.00
C TRP A 131 0.08 4.37 0.42
N ALA A 132 0.13 3.88 1.65
CA ALA A 132 1.28 3.10 2.14
C ALA A 132 1.46 1.75 1.41
N LEU A 133 0.36 1.04 1.10
CA LEU A 133 0.44 -0.29 0.51
C LEU A 133 0.73 -0.27 -0.98
N VAL A 134 0.06 0.63 -1.71
CA VAL A 134 0.07 0.60 -3.17
C VAL A 134 0.40 1.94 -3.82
N GLY A 135 0.65 3.00 -3.05
CA GLY A 135 0.93 4.35 -3.57
C GLY A 135 -0.33 5.19 -3.80
N GLY A 136 -1.48 4.73 -3.30
CA GLY A 136 -2.76 5.46 -3.34
C GLY A 136 -3.77 4.74 -4.21
N LYS A 137 -4.93 5.35 -4.43
CA LYS A 137 -5.93 4.82 -5.36
C LYS A 137 -5.80 5.54 -6.70
N CYS A 138 -5.71 4.81 -7.79
CA CYS A 138 -5.73 5.42 -9.12
C CYS A 138 -7.18 5.65 -9.59
N SER A 139 -7.40 6.72 -10.35
CA SER A 139 -8.71 7.00 -10.99
C SER A 139 -9.03 6.06 -12.17
N SER A 140 -8.10 5.17 -12.51
CA SER A 140 -8.21 4.11 -13.51
C SER A 140 -7.32 2.94 -13.10
N SER A 141 -7.38 1.81 -13.82
CA SER A 141 -6.43 0.72 -13.63
C SER A 141 -4.98 1.22 -13.75
N ARG A 142 -4.10 0.69 -12.89
CA ARG A 142 -2.65 0.88 -13.02
C ARG A 142 -2.13 0.24 -14.29
N LYS A 143 -0.96 0.67 -14.75
CA LYS A 143 -0.26 -0.03 -15.84
C LYS A 143 -0.01 -1.49 -15.43
N SER A 144 -0.38 -2.42 -16.31
CA SER A 144 -0.17 -3.87 -16.14
C SER A 144 1.26 -4.32 -16.43
N THR A 145 2.20 -3.38 -16.59
CA THR A 145 3.61 -3.67 -16.82
C THR A 145 4.46 -3.11 -15.68
N PRO A 146 5.44 -3.86 -15.16
CA PRO A 146 6.37 -3.37 -14.16
C PRO A 146 7.07 -2.06 -14.58
N PRO A 147 7.37 -1.15 -13.64
CA PRO A 147 6.98 -1.20 -12.23
C PRO A 147 5.50 -0.82 -12.10
N PHE A 148 4.68 -1.65 -11.44
CA PHE A 148 3.21 -1.52 -11.30
C PHE A 148 2.78 -0.31 -10.45
N HIS A 149 3.41 0.84 -10.67
CA HIS A 149 3.38 2.04 -9.86
C HIS A 149 2.57 3.13 -10.55
N GLU A 150 2.65 3.24 -11.88
CA GLU A 150 2.06 4.38 -12.59
C GLU A 150 0.54 4.23 -12.81
N CYS A 151 -0.24 5.21 -12.36
CA CYS A 151 -1.62 5.40 -12.80
C CYS A 151 -1.62 5.75 -14.30
N ALA A 152 -2.07 4.84 -15.16
CA ALA A 152 -1.87 4.92 -16.61
C ALA A 152 -2.55 6.14 -17.27
N GLY A 153 -1.86 7.29 -17.32
CA GLY A 153 -2.45 8.55 -17.80
C GLY A 153 -3.58 9.07 -16.92
N ALA A 154 -3.54 8.71 -15.63
CA ALA A 154 -4.60 8.94 -14.66
C ALA A 154 -4.09 9.68 -13.42
N TYR A 155 -5.02 10.03 -12.52
CA TYR A 155 -4.75 10.77 -11.30
C TYR A 155 -4.80 9.84 -10.09
N LEU A 156 -4.13 10.21 -9.00
CA LEU A 156 -4.43 9.64 -7.70
C LEU A 156 -5.71 10.28 -7.18
N GLU A 157 -6.60 9.48 -6.59
CA GLU A 157 -7.86 9.97 -6.02
C GLU A 157 -8.05 9.50 -4.59
N GLY A 158 -8.64 10.37 -3.76
CA GLY A 158 -9.14 9.98 -2.44
C GLY A 158 -10.37 9.08 -2.57
N GLN A 159 -10.71 8.41 -1.47
CA GLN A 159 -11.89 7.55 -1.40
C GLN A 159 -13.17 8.32 -1.80
N GLY A 160 -13.87 7.82 -2.81
CA GLY A 160 -14.98 8.54 -3.43
C GLY A 160 -15.96 7.70 -4.26
N GLN A 161 -16.13 6.42 -3.94
CA GLN A 161 -17.08 5.56 -4.65
C GLN A 161 -18.49 5.63 -4.05
N SER A 162 -19.46 5.05 -4.79
CA SER A 162 -20.91 5.06 -4.56
C SER A 162 -21.34 4.46 -3.22
N GLU A 163 -21.08 5.15 -2.12
CA GLU A 163 -21.34 4.64 -0.77
C GLU A 163 -22.63 5.19 -0.16
N SER A 164 -23.69 5.24 -0.96
CA SER A 164 -25.02 5.70 -0.53
C SER A 164 -25.72 4.77 0.47
N MET A 165 -25.11 3.66 0.90
CA MET A 165 -25.75 2.67 1.77
C MET A 165 -25.18 2.58 3.20
N PHE A 166 -24.20 3.41 3.59
CA PHE A 166 -23.25 2.98 4.66
C PHE A 166 -23.00 3.96 5.83
N GLY A 167 -23.93 4.88 6.14
CA GLY A 167 -23.99 5.55 7.46
C GLY A 167 -23.27 6.91 7.62
N SER A 168 -23.27 7.45 8.86
CA SER A 168 -22.87 8.83 9.19
C SER A 168 -21.36 9.09 9.29
N ASN A 169 -20.54 8.05 9.46
CA ASN A 169 -19.09 8.12 9.66
C ASN A 169 -18.29 8.44 8.37
N LEU A 170 -18.97 8.53 7.23
CA LEU A 170 -18.39 8.94 5.95
C LEU A 170 -18.08 10.44 5.87
N ASN A 171 -18.61 11.20 6.82
CA ASN A 171 -18.55 12.64 6.83
C ASN A 171 -17.63 13.11 7.95
N PHE A 172 -16.74 14.04 7.64
CA PHE A 172 -16.03 14.75 8.68
C PHE A 172 -15.81 16.20 8.30
N THR A 173 -15.55 17.02 9.30
CA THR A 173 -15.24 18.43 9.14
C THR A 173 -13.98 18.75 9.90
N GLN A 174 -13.09 19.48 9.23
CA GLN A 174 -11.89 20.02 9.82
C GLN A 174 -11.87 21.53 9.62
N SER A 175 -11.22 22.24 10.53
CA SER A 175 -11.23 23.70 10.53
C SER A 175 -9.89 24.29 10.94
N ILE A 176 -9.51 25.37 10.27
CA ILE A 176 -8.32 26.16 10.60
C ILE A 176 -8.71 27.63 10.79
N SER A 177 -7.84 28.37 11.48
CA SER A 177 -7.98 29.81 11.59
C SER A 177 -7.75 30.49 10.23
N ASN A 178 -8.27 31.71 10.05
CA ASN A 178 -7.94 32.50 8.86
C ASN A 178 -6.43 32.71 8.71
N ALA A 179 -5.72 32.90 9.84
CA ALA A 179 -4.28 33.13 9.85
C ALA A 179 -3.51 31.92 9.30
N ASP A 180 -3.91 30.70 9.66
CA ASP A 180 -3.29 29.48 9.13
C ASP A 180 -3.64 29.25 7.66
N ALA A 181 -4.85 29.67 7.24
CA ALA A 181 -5.31 29.54 5.87
C ALA A 181 -4.60 30.49 4.88
N GLN A 182 -4.06 31.62 5.35
CA GLN A 182 -3.39 32.59 4.50
C GLN A 182 -2.17 31.97 3.81
N GLY A 183 -2.18 32.01 2.46
CA GLY A 183 -1.14 31.40 1.63
C GLY A 183 -1.15 29.87 1.61
N ARG A 184 -2.23 29.23 2.07
CA ARG A 184 -2.42 27.76 2.01
C ARG A 184 -3.69 27.31 1.31
N VAL A 185 -4.62 28.24 1.09
CA VAL A 185 -5.79 28.08 0.24
C VAL A 185 -6.02 29.35 -0.58
N PRO A 186 -6.64 29.28 -1.78
CA PRO A 186 -7.00 30.45 -2.55
C PRO A 186 -8.11 31.24 -1.85
N SER A 187 -7.88 32.54 -1.64
CA SER A 187 -8.89 33.49 -1.15
C SER A 187 -9.68 32.97 0.07
N PRO A 188 -9.02 32.71 1.21
CA PRO A 188 -9.66 32.10 2.37
C PRO A 188 -10.88 32.93 2.83
N PRO A 189 -12.03 32.29 3.14
CA PRO A 189 -13.17 32.96 3.74
C PRO A 189 -12.78 33.71 5.02
N ALA A 190 -13.45 34.83 5.30
CA ALA A 190 -13.27 35.55 6.55
C ALA A 190 -13.63 34.67 7.76
N GLY A 191 -12.83 34.72 8.81
CA GLY A 191 -13.06 33.93 10.03
C GLY A 191 -12.50 32.50 9.95
N THR A 192 -13.28 31.52 10.40
CA THR A 192 -12.82 30.12 10.41
C THR A 192 -13.04 29.50 9.03
N VAL A 193 -12.02 28.79 8.53
CA VAL A 193 -12.10 28.07 7.26
C VAL A 193 -12.40 26.61 7.55
N TYR A 194 -13.46 26.08 6.96
CA TYR A 194 -13.93 24.71 7.13
C TYR A 194 -13.72 23.89 5.86
N PHE A 195 -13.27 22.66 6.06
CA PHE A 195 -13.15 21.61 5.07
C PHE A 195 -14.16 20.52 5.40
N HIS A 196 -15.19 20.38 4.58
CA HIS A 196 -16.21 19.36 4.76
C HIS A 196 -16.02 18.25 3.73
N VAL A 197 -15.61 17.07 4.18
CA VAL A 197 -15.58 15.86 3.35
C VAL A 197 -16.90 15.14 3.55
N ILE A 198 -17.69 15.02 2.48
CA ILE A 198 -19.05 14.46 2.55
C ILE A 198 -19.14 13.19 1.73
N GLY A 199 -19.22 12.05 2.41
CA GLY A 199 -19.40 10.75 1.77
C GLY A 199 -20.84 10.25 1.76
N THR A 200 -21.82 11.00 2.28
CA THR A 200 -23.25 10.60 2.26
C THR A 200 -24.04 11.13 1.06
N ASP A 201 -23.43 11.92 0.18
CA ASP A 201 -24.11 12.50 -0.98
C ASP A 201 -23.30 12.29 -2.25
N SER A 202 -23.94 11.75 -3.27
CA SER A 202 -23.26 11.34 -4.50
C SER A 202 -22.67 12.47 -5.31
N SER A 203 -23.12 13.71 -5.10
CA SER A 203 -22.51 14.87 -5.75
C SER A 203 -21.16 15.26 -5.13
N LEU A 204 -20.85 14.77 -3.92
CA LEU A 204 -19.66 15.09 -3.12
C LEU A 204 -18.73 13.89 -2.85
N TYR A 205 -19.02 12.70 -3.40
CA TYR A 205 -18.09 11.57 -3.28
C TYR A 205 -16.71 11.93 -3.84
N GLY A 206 -15.65 11.63 -3.07
CA GLY A 206 -14.27 11.96 -3.44
C GLY A 206 -13.97 13.46 -3.47
N LYS A 207 -14.85 14.30 -2.90
CA LYS A 207 -14.75 15.75 -2.92
C LYS A 207 -14.82 16.33 -1.51
N PHE A 208 -14.38 17.58 -1.40
CA PHE A 208 -14.58 18.38 -0.21
C PHE A 208 -15.17 19.75 -0.56
N CYS A 209 -15.91 20.31 0.39
CA CYS A 209 -16.39 21.69 0.33
C CYS A 209 -15.54 22.56 1.25
N LEU A 210 -14.92 23.60 0.67
CA LEU A 210 -14.26 24.67 1.42
C LEU A 210 -15.27 25.77 1.71
N SER A 211 -15.49 26.12 2.97
CA SER A 211 -16.53 27.08 3.38
C SER A 211 -16.07 27.94 4.57
N GLY A 212 -16.65 29.13 4.71
CA GLY A 212 -16.53 29.96 5.92
C GLY A 212 -17.58 29.66 6.99
N LEU A 213 -18.51 28.74 6.71
CA LEU A 213 -19.63 28.40 7.57
C LEU A 213 -19.47 27.00 8.14
N LEU A 214 -19.73 26.85 9.44
CA LEU A 214 -19.73 25.55 10.14
C LEU A 214 -20.84 24.60 9.63
N GLY A 215 -21.93 25.16 9.10
CA GLY A 215 -23.07 24.41 8.59
C GLY A 215 -22.65 23.49 7.44
N LYS A 216 -22.59 22.18 7.72
CA LYS A 216 -22.20 21.17 6.74
C LYS A 216 -23.14 21.19 5.53
N PRO A 217 -22.65 21.33 4.29
CA PRO A 217 -23.50 21.21 3.11
C PRO A 217 -24.08 19.80 3.00
N ALA A 218 -25.31 19.70 2.50
CA ALA A 218 -25.96 18.42 2.21
C ALA A 218 -25.44 17.81 0.89
N ASN A 219 -25.12 18.65 -0.09
CA ASN A 219 -24.69 18.31 -1.44
C ASN A 219 -23.84 19.43 -2.08
N SER A 220 -23.34 19.21 -3.29
CA SER A 220 -22.50 20.17 -4.01
C SER A 220 -23.20 21.52 -4.26
N SER A 221 -24.48 21.52 -4.63
CA SER A 221 -25.27 22.74 -4.83
C SER A 221 -25.39 23.55 -3.54
N SER A 222 -25.57 22.89 -2.40
CA SER A 222 -25.64 23.55 -1.11
C SER A 222 -24.28 24.12 -0.68
N CYS A 223 -23.15 23.46 -1.00
CA CYS A 223 -21.82 24.02 -0.76
C CYS A 223 -21.71 25.41 -1.41
N THR A 224 -22.09 25.52 -2.68
CA THR A 224 -22.09 26.79 -3.41
C THR A 224 -23.10 27.79 -2.84
N ALA A 225 -24.31 27.33 -2.47
CA ALA A 225 -25.33 28.19 -1.85
C ALA A 225 -24.90 28.76 -0.49
N HIS A 226 -24.04 28.04 0.23
CA HIS A 226 -23.38 28.48 1.46
C HIS A 226 -22.16 29.38 1.22
N GLY A 227 -21.90 29.79 -0.03
CA GLY A 227 -20.74 30.59 -0.41
C GLY A 227 -19.41 29.81 -0.40
N GLY A 228 -19.49 28.48 -0.33
CA GLY A 228 -18.33 27.59 -0.39
C GLY A 228 -17.93 27.21 -1.82
N THR A 229 -16.80 26.52 -1.93
CA THR A 229 -16.29 25.99 -3.20
C THR A 229 -16.04 24.49 -3.08
N VAL A 230 -16.41 23.75 -4.12
CA VAL A 230 -16.22 22.29 -4.19
C VAL A 230 -14.93 21.98 -4.93
N HIS A 231 -14.11 21.11 -4.34
CA HIS A 231 -12.86 20.62 -4.91
C HIS A 231 -12.83 19.10 -4.87
N GLU A 232 -12.20 18.49 -5.85
CA GLU A 232 -12.07 17.03 -5.93
C GLU A 232 -10.73 16.60 -5.34
N ILE A 233 -10.72 15.55 -4.53
CA ILE A 233 -9.50 14.98 -3.95
C ILE A 233 -8.85 14.14 -5.05
N ARG A 234 -8.32 14.83 -6.06
CA ARG A 234 -7.59 14.26 -7.19
C ARG A 234 -6.29 15.00 -7.36
N VAL A 235 -5.19 14.27 -7.38
CA VAL A 235 -3.85 14.85 -7.52
C VAL A 235 -3.15 14.22 -8.71
N GLN A 236 -2.45 15.05 -9.48
CA GLN A 236 -1.57 14.57 -10.52
C GLN A 236 -0.42 13.77 -9.87
N PRO A 237 -0.17 12.52 -10.29
CA PRO A 237 0.92 11.75 -9.74
C PRO A 237 2.27 12.45 -10.00
N PRO A 238 3.27 12.23 -9.12
CA PRO A 238 4.66 12.57 -9.36
C PRO A 238 5.13 12.28 -10.78
N ALA A 239 6.01 13.15 -11.30
CA ALA A 239 6.56 12.97 -12.65
C ALA A 239 7.44 11.72 -12.79
N ASN A 240 7.92 11.17 -11.68
CA ASN A 240 8.77 9.99 -11.63
C ASN A 240 7.98 8.77 -11.09
N PRO A 241 7.67 7.77 -11.92
CA PRO A 241 6.91 6.58 -11.53
C PRO A 241 7.56 5.74 -10.41
N ALA A 242 8.86 5.94 -10.12
CA ALA A 242 9.50 5.28 -8.98
C ALA A 242 8.91 5.74 -7.63
N ASP A 243 8.25 6.90 -7.61
CA ASP A 243 7.71 7.53 -6.40
C ASP A 243 6.22 7.15 -6.15
N ASP A 244 5.59 6.42 -7.08
CA ASP A 244 4.13 6.09 -7.05
C ASP A 244 3.81 4.67 -6.53
N GLY A 245 4.79 3.96 -6.00
CA GLY A 245 4.64 2.59 -5.48
C GLY A 245 4.55 2.55 -3.96
N GLY A 246 3.83 1.57 -3.42
CA GLY A 246 3.80 1.28 -2.00
C GLY A 246 4.61 0.04 -1.62
N ILE A 247 4.41 -0.43 -0.39
CA ILE A 247 5.10 -1.59 0.20
C ILE A 247 4.96 -2.85 -0.69
N VAL A 248 3.77 -3.07 -1.26
CA VAL A 248 3.48 -4.25 -2.08
C VAL A 248 4.38 -4.28 -3.31
N GLN A 249 4.51 -3.16 -4.02
CA GLN A 249 5.36 -3.09 -5.20
C GLN A 249 6.85 -3.05 -4.87
N ALA A 250 7.24 -2.44 -3.74
CA ALA A 250 8.64 -2.41 -3.28
C ALA A 250 9.18 -3.82 -2.93
N ILE A 251 8.34 -4.66 -2.33
CA ILE A 251 8.68 -6.08 -2.07
C ILE A 251 8.61 -6.87 -3.38
N GLY A 252 7.54 -6.68 -4.17
CA GLY A 252 7.41 -7.30 -5.47
C GLY A 252 7.49 -8.83 -5.41
N LYS A 253 8.23 -9.42 -6.36
CA LYS A 253 8.47 -10.88 -6.44
C LYS A 253 9.29 -11.46 -5.29
N LYS A 254 9.74 -10.65 -4.33
CA LYS A 254 10.48 -11.15 -3.16
C LYS A 254 9.56 -11.73 -2.09
N GLY A 255 8.24 -11.52 -2.19
CA GLY A 255 7.24 -12.07 -1.27
C GLY A 255 6.02 -12.60 -2.03
N ARG A 256 5.32 -13.57 -1.43
CA ARG A 256 4.06 -14.13 -1.90
C ARG A 256 2.93 -13.49 -1.10
N PHE A 257 2.11 -12.68 -1.74
CA PHE A 257 1.09 -11.90 -1.06
C PHE A 257 -0.27 -12.58 -1.08
N GLY A 258 -1.02 -12.39 0.00
CA GLY A 258 -2.46 -12.54 0.06
C GLY A 258 -3.11 -11.32 0.71
N LEU A 259 -4.42 -11.19 0.55
CA LEU A 259 -5.23 -10.13 1.14
C LEU A 259 -6.40 -10.74 1.90
N MET A 260 -6.65 -10.22 3.10
CA MET A 260 -7.75 -10.59 3.96
C MET A 260 -8.40 -9.34 4.51
N GLU A 261 -9.72 -9.36 4.63
CA GLU A 261 -10.52 -8.25 5.17
C GLU A 261 -11.48 -8.77 6.25
N TYR A 262 -12.02 -7.89 7.09
CA TYR A 262 -13.04 -8.29 8.06
C TYR A 262 -14.34 -8.67 7.35
N ASN A 263 -15.05 -9.63 7.94
CA ASN A 263 -16.36 -10.00 7.46
C ASN A 263 -17.35 -8.85 7.66
N ASP A 264 -18.13 -8.60 6.61
CA ASP A 264 -19.18 -7.59 6.60
C ASP A 264 -20.53 -8.26 6.32
N PRO A 265 -21.51 -8.14 7.24
CA PRO A 265 -22.84 -8.70 7.04
C PRO A 265 -23.56 -8.23 5.78
N ALA A 266 -23.15 -7.12 5.17
CA ALA A 266 -23.66 -6.69 3.88
C ALA A 266 -23.31 -7.65 2.72
N PHE A 267 -22.23 -8.43 2.83
CA PHE A 267 -21.76 -9.33 1.77
C PHE A 267 -21.79 -10.81 2.14
N THR A 268 -21.50 -11.16 3.40
CA THR A 268 -21.40 -12.56 3.86
C THR A 268 -22.60 -12.99 4.71
N GLY A 269 -23.47 -12.06 5.11
CA GLY A 269 -24.37 -12.27 6.23
C GLY A 269 -23.63 -12.18 7.57
N PRO A 270 -24.33 -12.30 8.72
CA PRO A 270 -23.74 -12.11 10.04
C PRO A 270 -22.74 -13.23 10.35
N SER A 271 -21.48 -12.99 9.99
CA SER A 271 -20.35 -13.85 10.29
C SER A 271 -19.26 -13.01 10.93
N ASP A 272 -18.62 -13.57 11.95
CA ASP A 272 -17.46 -12.98 12.58
C ASP A 272 -16.18 -13.29 11.80
N GLY A 273 -15.05 -12.72 12.20
CA GLY A 273 -13.75 -13.06 11.63
C GLY A 273 -13.45 -12.31 10.34
N GLY A 274 -12.68 -12.95 9.46
CA GLY A 274 -12.26 -12.31 8.23
C GLY A 274 -12.17 -13.28 7.07
N ARG A 275 -12.31 -12.73 5.88
CA ARG A 275 -12.32 -13.45 4.62
C ARG A 275 -11.08 -13.15 3.81
N VAL A 276 -10.47 -14.19 3.26
CA VAL A 276 -9.39 -14.09 2.29
C VAL A 276 -9.97 -13.63 0.96
N ILE A 277 -9.59 -12.43 0.54
CA ILE A 277 -9.95 -11.83 -0.75
C ILE A 277 -9.03 -12.37 -1.85
N ASP A 278 -7.73 -12.39 -1.56
CA ASP A 278 -6.72 -12.99 -2.42
C ASP A 278 -5.93 -14.00 -1.61
N HIS A 279 -6.01 -15.27 -2.00
CA HIS A 279 -5.15 -16.30 -1.41
C HIS A 279 -3.70 -15.99 -1.73
N VAL A 280 -2.82 -16.38 -0.82
CA VAL A 280 -1.38 -16.25 -1.00
C VAL A 280 -0.99 -16.88 -2.32
N ASP A 281 -0.36 -16.07 -3.18
CA ASP A 281 0.11 -16.49 -4.52
C ASP A 281 -0.96 -16.76 -5.58
N TRP A 282 -2.25 -16.56 -5.25
CA TRP A 282 -3.31 -16.70 -6.25
C TRP A 282 -3.15 -15.66 -7.35
N LYS A 283 -2.87 -16.13 -8.57
CA LYS A 283 -2.55 -15.31 -9.77
C LYS A 283 -1.22 -14.55 -9.74
N LEU A 284 -0.36 -14.71 -8.73
CA LEU A 284 0.93 -14.02 -8.66
C LEU A 284 2.00 -14.70 -9.54
N ASN A 285 1.80 -14.68 -10.85
CA ASN A 285 2.84 -14.98 -11.85
C ASN A 285 3.78 -13.77 -12.05
N GLY A 286 3.99 -12.96 -11.00
CA GLY A 286 4.59 -11.63 -11.11
C GLY A 286 3.63 -10.51 -11.49
N ASP A 287 2.33 -10.78 -11.57
CA ASP A 287 1.28 -9.78 -11.81
C ASP A 287 0.63 -9.39 -10.48
N LEU A 288 1.12 -8.31 -9.88
CA LEU A 288 0.53 -7.73 -8.66
C LEU A 288 -0.80 -7.00 -8.95
N GLY A 289 -1.22 -6.91 -10.22
CA GLY A 289 -2.35 -6.08 -10.64
C GLY A 289 -3.64 -6.41 -9.91
N THR A 290 -4.01 -7.70 -9.80
CA THR A 290 -5.24 -8.09 -9.09
C THR A 290 -5.21 -7.71 -7.60
N LEU A 291 -4.09 -7.98 -6.91
CA LEU A 291 -3.93 -7.61 -5.51
C LEU A 291 -4.01 -6.09 -5.32
N ILE A 292 -3.34 -5.33 -6.19
CA ILE A 292 -3.37 -3.86 -6.14
C ILE A 292 -4.79 -3.36 -6.39
N ASP A 293 -5.49 -3.89 -7.40
CA ASP A 293 -6.88 -3.52 -7.71
C ASP A 293 -7.81 -3.79 -6.51
N HIS A 294 -7.66 -4.93 -5.83
CA HIS A 294 -8.45 -5.23 -4.62
C HIS A 294 -8.10 -4.28 -3.46
N ILE A 295 -6.82 -3.97 -3.21
CA ILE A 295 -6.44 -2.98 -2.19
C ILE A 295 -7.00 -1.58 -2.52
N GLU A 296 -6.94 -1.15 -3.78
CA GLU A 296 -7.45 0.15 -4.21
C GLU A 296 -8.97 0.26 -4.12
N THR A 297 -9.66 -0.85 -4.37
CA THR A 297 -11.12 -0.94 -4.37
C THR A 297 -11.70 -1.33 -3.01
N ALA A 298 -10.87 -1.71 -2.03
CA ALA A 298 -11.28 -2.00 -0.66
C ALA A 298 -12.14 -0.87 -0.08
N ILE A 299 -13.28 -1.23 0.51
CA ILE A 299 -14.26 -0.26 1.02
C ILE A 299 -14.46 -0.49 2.52
N PRO A 300 -14.30 0.53 3.37
CA PRO A 300 -14.52 0.34 4.80
C PRO A 300 -16.00 0.31 5.17
N GLN A 301 -16.55 -0.88 5.34
CA GLN A 301 -17.98 -1.14 5.54
C GLN A 301 -18.30 -2.09 6.70
N ALA A 302 -17.33 -2.92 7.12
CA ALA A 302 -17.51 -3.83 8.24
C ALA A 302 -18.00 -3.06 9.47
N GLN A 303 -19.02 -3.60 10.14
CA GLN A 303 -19.74 -2.90 11.21
C GLN A 303 -18.87 -2.61 12.44
N GLY A 304 -17.78 -3.35 12.60
CA GLY A 304 -16.77 -3.15 13.62
C GLY A 304 -15.48 -3.86 13.26
N ALA A 305 -14.41 -3.47 13.93
CA ALA A 305 -13.12 -4.13 13.82
C ALA A 305 -13.14 -5.44 14.62
N GLN A 306 -13.09 -6.56 13.90
CA GLN A 306 -13.10 -7.94 14.41
C GLN A 306 -11.67 -8.50 14.39
N MET A 307 -10.74 -7.67 14.87
CA MET A 307 -9.30 -7.85 14.71
C MET A 307 -8.85 -9.22 15.18
N ALA A 308 -9.36 -9.65 16.32
CA ALA A 308 -8.85 -10.81 16.99
C ALA A 308 -9.42 -12.10 16.34
N GLU A 309 -10.69 -12.13 15.95
CA GLU A 309 -11.32 -13.21 15.18
C GLU A 309 -10.68 -13.34 13.79
N SER A 310 -10.43 -12.24 13.10
CA SER A 310 -9.79 -12.29 11.78
C SER A 310 -8.34 -12.72 11.85
N LEU A 311 -7.60 -12.33 12.90
CA LEU A 311 -6.25 -12.84 13.13
C LEU A 311 -6.25 -14.35 13.44
N TYR A 312 -7.28 -14.82 14.16
CA TYR A 312 -7.47 -16.25 14.38
C TYR A 312 -7.75 -17.00 13.06
N GLU A 313 -8.61 -16.45 12.20
CA GLU A 313 -8.85 -17.02 10.86
C GLU A 313 -7.58 -16.99 9.99
N ALA A 314 -6.77 -15.93 10.04
CA ALA A 314 -5.49 -15.87 9.34
C ALA A 314 -4.53 -17.01 9.76
N ALA A 315 -4.49 -17.33 11.05
CA ALA A 315 -3.69 -18.44 11.56
C ALA A 315 -4.22 -19.81 11.07
N ARG A 316 -5.55 -19.99 11.06
CA ARG A 316 -6.18 -21.22 10.54
C ARG A 316 -6.01 -21.36 9.04
N TYR A 317 -6.09 -20.27 8.29
CA TYR A 317 -5.80 -20.20 6.86
C TYR A 317 -4.38 -20.71 6.56
N TYR A 318 -3.36 -20.21 7.28
CA TYR A 318 -2.02 -20.76 7.13
C TYR A 318 -1.92 -22.23 7.54
N ALA A 319 -2.60 -22.63 8.60
CA ALA A 319 -2.62 -24.03 9.03
C ALA A 319 -3.45 -24.95 8.11
N GLN A 320 -4.15 -24.40 7.12
CA GLN A 320 -5.10 -25.12 6.25
C GLN A 320 -6.12 -25.93 7.07
N ILE A 321 -6.64 -25.31 8.13
CA ILE A 321 -7.74 -25.84 8.94
C ILE A 321 -9.02 -25.18 8.42
N PRO A 322 -10.17 -25.88 8.33
CA PRO A 322 -11.43 -25.28 7.88
C PRO A 322 -11.74 -23.97 8.61
N PRO A 323 -12.34 -22.96 7.94
CA PRO A 323 -12.76 -21.72 8.59
C PRO A 323 -13.56 -21.95 9.86
N ALA A 324 -13.39 -21.08 10.86
CA ALA A 324 -14.10 -21.16 12.14
C ALA A 324 -15.48 -20.48 12.12
N TYR A 325 -15.63 -19.38 11.38
CA TYR A 325 -16.85 -18.57 11.39
C TYR A 325 -17.70 -18.72 10.12
N ASP A 326 -17.13 -18.55 8.92
CA ASP A 326 -17.81 -18.83 7.64
C ASP A 326 -17.02 -19.81 6.78
N VAL A 327 -17.68 -20.88 6.34
CA VAL A 327 -17.15 -21.86 5.37
C VAL A 327 -16.61 -21.22 4.08
N ASN A 328 -17.04 -20.01 3.74
CA ASN A 328 -16.60 -19.27 2.57
C ASN A 328 -15.46 -18.26 2.85
N ASP A 329 -14.95 -18.17 4.09
CA ASP A 329 -13.89 -17.22 4.44
C ASP A 329 -12.59 -17.51 3.69
N TYR A 330 -12.28 -18.79 3.46
CA TYR A 330 -11.20 -19.21 2.59
C TYR A 330 -11.41 -20.67 2.13
N LYS A 331 -10.48 -21.16 1.31
CA LYS A 331 -10.46 -22.54 0.83
C LYS A 331 -9.34 -23.29 1.55
N ASP A 332 -9.68 -24.46 2.07
CA ASP A 332 -8.78 -25.35 2.82
C ASP A 332 -8.68 -26.76 2.19
N ASP A 333 -9.47 -27.05 1.16
CA ASP A 333 -9.57 -28.36 0.51
C ASP A 333 -9.09 -28.39 -0.94
N ASP A 334 -8.38 -27.36 -1.39
CA ASP A 334 -7.84 -27.25 -2.74
C ASP A 334 -6.39 -26.74 -2.72
N ILE A 335 -5.50 -27.57 -3.23
CA ILE A 335 -4.05 -27.36 -3.29
C ILE A 335 -3.64 -26.05 -4.00
N ASN A 336 -4.48 -25.52 -4.90
CA ASN A 336 -4.19 -24.26 -5.59
C ASN A 336 -4.34 -23.02 -4.69
N PHE A 337 -5.04 -23.15 -3.57
CA PHE A 337 -5.27 -22.09 -2.59
C PHE A 337 -4.42 -22.24 -1.33
N GLU A 338 -3.62 -23.30 -1.28
CA GLU A 338 -2.82 -23.66 -0.12
C GLU A 338 -1.56 -22.79 -0.01
N PRO A 339 -1.35 -22.05 1.10
CA PRO A 339 -0.23 -21.12 1.25
C PRO A 339 1.14 -21.76 1.10
N TYR A 340 1.30 -23.02 1.50
CA TYR A 340 2.59 -23.71 1.48
C TYR A 340 2.83 -24.52 0.20
N TRP A 341 1.86 -24.52 -0.73
CA TRP A 341 2.03 -25.07 -2.05
C TRP A 341 2.69 -24.05 -2.97
N PHE A 342 3.87 -24.37 -3.49
CA PHE A 342 4.59 -23.52 -4.43
C PHE A 342 4.33 -24.04 -5.84
N SER A 343 3.63 -23.24 -6.64
CA SER A 343 3.31 -23.55 -8.04
C SER A 343 4.56 -23.52 -8.92
N VAL A 344 4.41 -23.95 -10.19
CA VAL A 344 5.51 -23.95 -11.17
C VAL A 344 6.12 -22.57 -11.43
N ASN A 345 5.45 -21.50 -11.02
CA ASN A 345 5.96 -20.14 -11.13
C ASN A 345 7.06 -19.82 -10.11
N TRP A 346 7.15 -20.60 -9.03
CA TRP A 346 8.13 -20.42 -7.96
C TRP A 346 9.13 -21.56 -7.87
N THR A 347 8.69 -22.79 -8.15
CA THR A 347 9.54 -23.98 -8.07
C THR A 347 9.29 -24.92 -9.24
N SER A 348 10.33 -25.54 -9.79
CA SER A 348 10.19 -26.58 -10.82
C SER A 348 10.83 -27.89 -10.32
N PRO A 349 10.05 -28.96 -10.04
CA PRO A 349 8.58 -29.05 -10.14
C PRO A 349 7.85 -28.25 -9.03
N ALA A 350 6.54 -28.07 -9.19
CA ALA A 350 5.67 -27.57 -8.12
C ALA A 350 5.73 -28.51 -6.91
N GLN A 351 5.79 -27.96 -5.70
CA GLN A 351 6.00 -28.75 -4.48
C GLN A 351 5.55 -28.01 -3.21
N TYR A 352 5.42 -28.77 -2.13
CA TYR A 352 5.24 -28.24 -0.78
C TYR A 352 6.53 -27.66 -0.22
N VAL A 353 6.46 -26.46 0.35
CA VAL A 353 7.60 -25.80 1.01
C VAL A 353 7.22 -25.43 2.45
N PRO A 354 7.14 -26.41 3.38
CA PRO A 354 6.65 -26.19 4.74
C PRO A 354 7.57 -25.30 5.60
N CYS A 355 8.82 -25.09 5.17
CA CYS A 355 9.78 -24.22 5.86
C CYS A 355 9.68 -22.74 5.43
N CYS A 356 8.78 -22.37 4.52
CA CYS A 356 8.63 -20.97 4.14
C CYS A 356 8.15 -20.13 5.32
N LYS A 357 8.69 -18.92 5.48
CA LYS A 357 8.26 -18.00 6.53
C LYS A 357 6.88 -17.46 6.18
N ALA A 358 5.98 -17.39 7.16
CA ALA A 358 4.65 -16.81 7.01
C ALA A 358 4.51 -15.60 7.94
N PHE A 359 4.00 -14.49 7.40
CA PHE A 359 3.79 -13.24 8.12
C PHE A 359 2.34 -12.79 7.94
N VAL A 360 1.75 -12.27 9.00
CA VAL A 360 0.50 -11.50 8.94
C VAL A 360 0.85 -10.04 9.16
N LEU A 361 0.55 -9.20 8.17
CA LEU A 361 0.65 -7.74 8.30
C LEU A 361 -0.76 -7.21 8.59
N LEU A 362 -1.01 -6.90 9.86
CA LEU A 362 -2.27 -6.31 10.30
C LEU A 362 -2.21 -4.78 10.19
N LEU A 363 -3.16 -4.19 9.46
CA LEU A 363 -3.27 -2.75 9.23
C LEU A 363 -4.65 -2.30 9.71
N THR A 364 -4.69 -1.64 10.86
CA THR A 364 -5.92 -1.22 11.54
C THR A 364 -5.76 0.18 12.13
N ASP A 365 -6.89 0.86 12.37
CA ASP A 365 -6.91 2.10 13.12
C ASP A 365 -6.81 1.93 14.65
N GLY A 366 -6.74 0.67 15.11
CA GLY A 366 -6.35 0.30 16.46
C GLY A 366 -7.51 0.24 17.47
N GLU A 367 -8.76 0.25 17.02
CA GLU A 367 -9.93 0.17 17.90
C GLU A 367 -10.70 -1.15 17.70
N PRO A 368 -10.33 -2.24 18.41
CA PRO A 368 -11.10 -3.48 18.37
C PRO A 368 -12.47 -3.25 18.98
N THR A 369 -13.50 -3.18 18.12
CA THR A 369 -14.86 -2.79 18.50
C THR A 369 -15.82 -3.98 18.50
N GLN A 370 -15.41 -5.12 17.92
CA GLN A 370 -16.28 -6.28 17.71
C GLN A 370 -15.61 -7.64 18.02
N ASP A 371 -14.57 -7.66 18.85
CA ASP A 371 -13.90 -8.89 19.29
C ASP A 371 -14.73 -9.66 20.35
N GLN A 372 -15.80 -10.34 19.93
CA GLN A 372 -16.78 -10.95 20.85
C GLN A 372 -16.73 -12.49 20.91
N ASN A 373 -16.26 -13.13 19.85
CA ASN A 373 -16.51 -14.55 19.57
C ASN A 373 -15.25 -15.40 19.36
N ILE A 374 -14.07 -14.87 19.69
CA ILE A 374 -12.85 -15.70 19.82
C ILE A 374 -13.08 -16.96 20.67
N PRO A 375 -12.49 -18.13 20.29
CA PRO A 375 -12.52 -19.33 21.10
C PRO A 375 -12.10 -19.10 22.56
N VAL A 376 -12.87 -19.63 23.51
CA VAL A 376 -12.67 -19.39 24.96
C VAL A 376 -11.23 -19.66 25.43
N ALA A 377 -10.56 -20.67 24.87
CA ALA A 377 -9.19 -21.02 25.23
C ALA A 377 -8.14 -19.95 24.85
N LEU A 378 -8.48 -19.04 23.93
CA LEU A 378 -7.59 -17.98 23.44
C LEU A 378 -7.93 -16.61 24.04
N ARG A 379 -9.10 -16.47 24.67
CA ARG A 379 -9.49 -15.23 25.38
C ARG A 379 -8.50 -14.98 26.51
N ASP A 380 -8.01 -13.75 26.62
CA ASP A 380 -7.01 -13.32 27.62
C ASP A 380 -5.67 -14.09 27.62
N TYR A 381 -5.37 -14.87 26.58
CA TYR A 381 -4.11 -15.61 26.50
C TYR A 381 -2.89 -14.69 26.58
N ALA A 382 -2.97 -13.51 25.94
CA ALA A 382 -1.90 -12.51 26.00
C ALA A 382 -1.78 -11.84 27.38
N HIS A 383 -2.86 -11.74 28.18
CA HIS A 383 -2.86 -11.13 29.52
C HIS A 383 -1.85 -11.73 30.48
N ALA A 384 -1.65 -13.05 30.43
CA ALA A 384 -0.64 -13.72 31.24
C ALA A 384 0.81 -13.42 30.80
N VAL A 385 1.02 -12.89 29.59
CA VAL A 385 2.34 -12.79 28.93
C VAL A 385 2.83 -11.35 28.80
N HIS A 386 1.95 -10.36 28.71
CA HIS A 386 2.32 -8.95 28.43
C HIS A 386 2.41 -8.00 29.65
N GLY A 387 2.26 -8.52 30.88
CA GLY A 387 2.37 -7.71 32.11
C GLY A 387 1.14 -6.86 32.41
N ALA A 388 1.19 -6.08 33.50
CA ALA A 388 0.09 -5.21 33.92
C ALA A 388 0.04 -3.93 33.06
N HIS A 389 -1.14 -3.60 32.54
CA HIS A 389 -1.39 -2.34 31.84
C HIS A 389 -1.53 -1.17 32.81
N CYS A 390 -1.10 0.01 32.36
CA CYS A 390 -1.18 1.29 33.06
C CYS A 390 -2.59 1.90 33.01
#